data_AF-A0AA38KV86-F1
#
_entry.id   AF-A0AA38KV86-F1
#
_cell.length_a   1.000
_cell.length_b   1.000
_cell.length_c   1.000
_cell.angle_alpha   90.00
_cell.angle_beta   90.00
_cell.angle_gamma   90.00
#
_symmetry.space_group_name_H-M   'P 1'
#
loop_
_entity.id
_entity.type
_entity.pdbx_description
1 polymer ?
#
loop_
_entity_poly.entity_id
_entity_poly.type
_entity_poly.pdbx_seq_one_letter_code
_entity_poly.pdbx_strand_id
1 'polypeptide(L)'
;GDGKVHPDEHISAFIIACGVLRVEHENISVRLFVETLQDNVVDWFYHLPVGSITDWNTITTHFEQRFKHAEDVHALLAQISHIRKESHVPMREFVAKFNRM
;
A
#
# COMPACT_ATOMS: atom_id res chain seq x y z
N GLY A 1 9.54 -1.39 15.92
CA GLY A 1 8.22 -0.74 15.88
C GLY A 1 7.94 -0.45 14.43
N ASP A 2 7.31 -1.40 13.75
CA ASP A 2 6.99 -1.25 12.33
C ASP A 2 5.53 -0.82 12.22
N GLY A 3 5.28 0.47 12.44
CA GLY A 3 3.97 1.09 12.27
C GLY A 3 3.64 1.28 10.79
N LYS A 4 3.57 0.21 10.01
CA LYS A 4 3.07 0.25 8.63
C LYS A 4 1.57 -0.03 8.68
N VAL A 5 0.76 1.01 8.55
CA VAL A 5 -0.68 0.87 8.35
C VAL A 5 -0.88 0.36 6.92
N HIS A 6 -1.52 -0.79 6.76
CA HIS A 6 -1.79 -1.34 5.44
C HIS A 6 -2.71 -0.39 4.65
N PRO A 7 -2.56 -0.27 3.33
CA PRO A 7 -3.37 0.65 2.53
C PRO A 7 -4.88 0.45 2.70
N ASP A 8 -5.31 -0.82 2.82
CA ASP A 8 -6.72 -1.19 3.03
C ASP A 8 -7.22 -0.77 4.42
N GLU A 9 -6.38 -0.88 5.45
CA GLU A 9 -6.70 -0.47 6.81
C GLU A 9 -6.81 1.06 6.90
N HIS A 10 -5.90 1.78 6.23
CA HIS A 10 -5.92 3.24 6.15
C HIS A 10 -7.19 3.76 5.47
N ILE A 11 -7.55 3.18 4.32
CA ILE A 11 -8.77 3.54 3.59
C ILE A 11 -10.01 3.25 4.45
N SER A 12 -10.07 2.08 5.08
CA SER A 12 -11.19 1.67 5.93
C SER A 12 -11.36 2.60 7.14
N ALA A 13 -10.26 2.92 7.84
CA ALA A 13 -10.27 3.85 8.96
C ALA A 13 -10.72 5.26 8.53
N PHE A 14 -10.28 5.71 7.36
CA PHE A 14 -10.71 6.98 6.79
C PHE A 14 -12.21 7.02 6.47
N ILE A 15 -12.76 5.98 5.84
CA ILE A 15 -14.20 5.89 5.53
C ILE A 15 -15.03 5.95 6.81
N ILE A 16 -14.62 5.23 7.86
CA ILE A 16 -15.29 5.28 9.17
C ILE A 16 -15.26 6.70 9.74
N ALA A 17 -14.09 7.37 9.71
CA ALA A 17 -13.95 8.74 10.19
C ALA A 17 -14.86 9.72 9.43
N CYS A 18 -14.92 9.63 8.09
CA CYS A 18 -15.83 10.44 7.27
C CYS A 18 -17.30 10.21 7.63
N GLY A 19 -17.70 8.98 7.91
CA GLY A 19 -19.06 8.65 8.38
C GLY A 19 -19.38 9.29 9.73
N VAL A 20 -18.43 9.23 10.69
CA VAL A 20 -18.58 9.87 12.02
C VAL A 20 -18.67 11.39 11.91
N LEU A 21 -17.85 11.99 11.04
CA LEU A 21 -17.79 13.43 10.80
C LEU A 21 -18.91 13.94 9.87
N ARG A 22 -19.74 13.05 9.32
CA ARG A 22 -20.80 13.36 8.35
C ARG A 22 -20.27 14.16 7.15
N VAL A 23 -19.17 13.69 6.57
CA VAL A 23 -18.64 14.27 5.33
C VAL A 23 -19.54 13.86 4.18
N GLU A 24 -20.31 14.80 3.63
CA GLU A 24 -21.30 14.53 2.58
C GLU A 24 -20.77 14.76 1.17
N HIS A 25 -19.78 15.66 1.02
CA HIS A 25 -19.26 16.03 -0.29
C HIS A 25 -17.95 15.30 -0.60
N GLU A 26 -17.93 14.59 -1.73
CA GLU A 26 -16.78 13.79 -2.17
C GLU A 26 -15.49 14.60 -2.33
N ASN A 27 -15.60 15.85 -2.81
CA ASN A 27 -14.44 16.74 -2.92
C ASN A 27 -13.83 17.09 -1.55
N ILE A 28 -14.62 17.11 -0.47
CA ILE A 28 -14.13 17.29 0.90
C ILE A 28 -13.44 16.01 1.35
N SER A 29 -14.01 14.83 1.08
CA SER A 29 -13.38 13.53 1.39
C SER A 29 -12.02 13.37 0.72
N VAL A 30 -11.89 13.70 -0.57
CA VAL A 30 -10.60 13.64 -1.28
C VAL A 30 -9.56 14.57 -0.63
N ARG A 31 -9.94 15.80 -0.30
CA ARG A 31 -9.02 16.75 0.36
C ARG A 31 -8.59 16.25 1.75
N LEU A 32 -9.54 15.79 2.56
CA LEU A 32 -9.25 15.25 3.89
C LEU A 32 -8.36 14.00 3.82
N PHE A 33 -8.55 13.15 2.82
CA PHE A 33 -7.71 11.97 2.64
C PHE A 33 -6.27 12.34 2.36
N VAL A 34 -6.03 13.35 1.53
CA VAL A 34 -4.69 13.88 1.26
C VAL A 34 -4.00 14.36 2.54
N GLU A 35 -4.74 15.00 3.46
CA GLU A 35 -4.21 15.44 4.76
C GLU A 35 -3.82 14.26 5.68
N THR A 36 -4.36 13.07 5.46
CA THR A 36 -4.00 11.87 6.25
C THR A 36 -2.72 11.18 5.76
N LEU A 37 -2.19 11.58 4.60
CA LEU A 37 -1.01 10.99 4.00
C LEU A 37 0.24 11.45 4.77
N GLN A 38 1.10 10.50 5.16
CA GLN A 38 2.35 10.80 5.89
C GLN A 38 3.57 10.80 4.96
N ASP A 39 4.55 11.66 5.26
CA ASP A 39 5.91 11.68 4.72
C ASP A 39 6.05 11.31 3.23
N ASN A 40 6.51 10.10 2.94
CA ASN A 40 6.84 9.58 1.60
C ASN A 40 5.62 9.43 0.67
N VAL A 41 4.41 9.51 1.21
CA VAL A 41 3.17 9.45 0.44
C VAL A 41 2.81 10.81 -0.13
N VAL A 42 3.17 11.89 0.57
CA VAL A 42 2.94 13.25 0.12
C VAL A 42 3.76 13.56 -1.13
N ASP A 43 5.01 13.09 -1.18
CA ASP A 43 5.87 13.22 -2.36
C ASP A 43 5.25 12.55 -3.59
N TRP A 44 4.73 11.33 -3.43
CA TRP A 44 4.02 10.63 -4.51
C TRP A 44 2.81 11.42 -5.02
N PHE A 45 2.00 11.97 -4.11
CA PHE A 45 0.81 12.73 -4.47
C PHE A 45 1.17 13.97 -5.32
N TYR A 46 2.24 14.69 -4.98
CA TYR A 46 2.70 15.85 -5.74
C TYR A 46 3.25 15.51 -7.13
N HIS A 47 3.66 14.26 -7.37
CA HIS A 47 4.14 13.79 -8.68
C HIS A 47 3.04 13.27 -9.61
N LEU A 48 1.78 13.22 -9.15
CA LEU A 48 0.67 12.82 -9.99
C LEU A 48 0.38 13.90 -11.06
N PRO A 49 0.03 13.51 -12.30
CA PRO A 49 -0.36 14.47 -13.32
C PRO A 49 -1.53 15.35 -12.86
N VAL A 50 -1.50 16.63 -13.20
CA VAL A 50 -2.61 17.56 -12.89
C VAL A 50 -3.91 17.01 -13.47
N GLY A 51 -4.95 16.94 -12.64
CA GLY A 51 -6.26 16.41 -13.05
C GLY A 51 -6.35 14.88 -13.08
N SER A 52 -5.31 14.15 -12.66
CA SER A 52 -5.36 12.69 -12.56
C SER A 52 -6.26 12.17 -11.44
N ILE A 53 -6.56 12.99 -10.42
CA ILE A 53 -7.51 12.65 -9.36
C ILE A 53 -8.79 13.45 -9.60
N THR A 54 -9.84 12.78 -10.02
CA THR A 54 -11.15 13.37 -10.31
C THR A 54 -12.20 13.08 -9.26
N ASP A 55 -12.00 12.02 -8.48
CA ASP A 55 -12.98 11.46 -7.54
C ASP A 55 -12.29 10.58 -6.49
N TRP A 56 -13.09 10.11 -5.52
CA TRP A 56 -12.63 9.24 -4.44
C TRP A 56 -12.03 7.94 -4.94
N ASN A 57 -12.68 7.31 -5.92
CA ASN A 57 -12.27 6.00 -6.43
C ASN A 57 -10.89 6.07 -7.11
N THR A 58 -10.61 7.19 -7.78
CA THR A 58 -9.36 7.39 -8.49
C THR A 58 -8.19 7.54 -7.52
N ILE A 59 -8.33 8.33 -6.45
CA ILE A 59 -7.26 8.51 -5.46
C ILE A 59 -7.01 7.24 -4.65
N THR A 60 -8.05 6.49 -4.25
CA THR A 60 -7.88 5.23 -3.51
C THR A 60 -7.24 4.15 -4.36
N THR A 61 -7.64 4.02 -5.63
CA THR A 61 -7.02 3.07 -6.58
C THR A 61 -5.53 3.36 -6.75
N HIS A 62 -5.19 4.63 -6.96
CA HIS A 62 -3.80 5.07 -7.11
C HIS A 62 -2.98 4.85 -5.84
N PHE A 63 -3.55 5.11 -4.67
CA PHE A 63 -2.94 4.85 -3.38
C PHE A 63 -2.70 3.34 -3.16
N GLU A 64 -3.71 2.50 -3.37
CA GLU A 64 -3.58 1.05 -3.24
C GLU A 64 -2.51 0.48 -4.16
N GLN A 65 -2.51 0.83 -5.44
CA GLN A 65 -1.47 0.39 -6.38
C GLN A 65 -0.07 0.79 -5.92
N ARG A 66 0.09 2.01 -5.41
CA ARG A 66 1.40 2.52 -5.01
C ARG A 66 1.96 1.84 -3.76
N PHE A 67 1.08 1.48 -2.81
CA PHE A 67 1.50 1.03 -1.48
C PHE A 67 1.30 -0.47 -1.25
N LYS A 68 0.33 -1.15 -1.89
CA LYS A 68 0.24 -2.62 -1.86
C LYS A 68 1.43 -3.27 -2.56
N HIS A 69 1.78 -2.77 -3.75
CA HIS A 69 2.90 -3.33 -4.50
C HIS A 69 4.27 -3.08 -3.86
N ALA A 70 4.42 -2.00 -3.07
CA ALA A 70 5.64 -1.74 -2.33
C ALA A 70 5.88 -2.81 -1.24
N GLU A 71 4.80 -3.27 -0.59
CA GLU A 71 4.86 -4.38 0.36
C GLU A 71 5.17 -5.70 -0.32
N ASP A 72 4.54 -6.01 -1.46
CA ASP A 72 4.83 -7.21 -2.24
C ASP A 72 6.31 -7.31 -2.64
N VAL A 73 6.87 -6.21 -3.13
CA VAL A 73 8.29 -6.15 -3.52
C VAL A 73 9.21 -6.32 -2.31
N HIS A 74 8.89 -5.68 -1.17
CA HIS A 74 9.68 -5.86 0.05
C HIS A 74 9.58 -7.29 0.61
N ALA A 75 8.39 -7.89 0.60
CA ALA A 75 8.16 -9.26 1.01
C ALA A 75 8.92 -10.25 0.10
N LEU A 76 8.89 -10.04 -1.21
CA LEU A 76 9.66 -10.82 -2.18
C LEU A 76 11.17 -10.69 -1.94
N LEU A 77 11.68 -9.47 -1.74
CA LEU A 77 13.10 -9.24 -1.45
C LEU A 77 13.53 -9.86 -0.12
N ALA A 78 12.67 -9.83 0.90
CA ALA A 78 12.90 -10.48 2.18
C ALA A 78 12.96 -12.01 2.03
N GLN A 79 12.04 -12.60 1.25
CA GLN A 79 12.04 -14.02 0.92
C GLN A 79 13.32 -14.41 0.15
N ILE A 80 13.71 -13.66 -0.87
CA ILE A 80 14.96 -13.89 -1.62
C ILE A 80 16.18 -13.80 -0.69
N SER A 81 16.22 -12.81 0.21
CA SER A 81 17.29 -12.65 1.19
C SER A 81 17.36 -13.83 2.16
N HIS A 82 16.19 -14.30 2.63
CA HIS A 82 16.09 -15.46 3.51
C HIS A 82 16.57 -16.74 2.81
N ILE A 83 16.14 -16.99 1.57
CA ILE A 83 16.58 -18.11 0.73
C ILE A 83 18.10 -18.09 0.54
N ARG A 84 18.68 -16.90 0.28
CA ARG A 84 20.13 -16.75 0.14
C ARG A 84 20.89 -17.00 1.44
N LYS A 85 20.27 -16.73 2.59
CA LYS A 85 20.85 -17.00 3.92
C LYS A 85 20.70 -18.47 4.33
N GLU A 86 19.68 -19.17 3.85
CA GLU A 86 19.46 -20.62 4.06
C GLU A 86 20.31 -21.53 3.15
N SER A 87 21.34 -21.00 2.47
CA SER A 87 22.19 -21.77 1.55
C SER A 87 23.13 -22.76 2.27
N HIS A 88 22.54 -23.79 2.89
CA HIS A 88 23.10 -25.11 3.17
C HIS A 88 22.14 -26.24 2.77
N VAL A 89 20.97 -25.92 2.19
CA VAL A 89 19.97 -26.93 1.79
C VAL A 89 20.20 -27.35 0.33
N PRO A 90 20.24 -28.66 0.00
CA PRO A 90 20.42 -29.13 -1.37
C PRO A 90 19.33 -28.62 -2.32
N MET A 91 19.69 -28.18 -3.54
CA MET A 91 18.78 -27.57 -4.53
C MET A 91 17.49 -28.35 -4.80
N ARG A 92 17.50 -29.68 -4.60
CA ARG A 92 16.34 -30.56 -4.74
C ARG A 92 15.18 -30.21 -3.80
N GLU A 93 15.45 -29.80 -2.57
CA GLU A 93 14.40 -29.45 -1.61
C GLU A 93 13.81 -28.06 -1.87
N PHE A 94 14.64 -27.15 -2.39
CA PHE A 94 14.21 -25.80 -2.77
C PHE A 94 13.16 -25.83 -3.91
N VAL A 95 13.41 -26.62 -4.96
CA VAL A 95 12.48 -26.76 -6.11
C VAL A 95 11.15 -27.41 -5.69
N ALA A 96 11.15 -28.34 -4.74
CA ALA A 96 9.93 -28.98 -4.24
C ALA A 96 9.04 -28.05 -3.41
N LYS A 97 9.63 -27.07 -2.71
CA LYS A 97 8.90 -26.07 -1.90
C LYS A 97 8.27 -24.99 -2.80
N PHE A 98 8.96 -24.59 -3.87
CA PHE A 98 8.46 -23.56 -4.79
C PHE A 98 7.30 -24.05 -5.67
N ASN A 99 7.30 -25.32 -6.08
CA ASN A 99 6.19 -25.91 -6.86
C ASN A 99 4.93 -26.25 -6.03
N ARG A 100 4.91 -25.90 -4.74
CA ARG A 100 3.77 -26.07 -3.83
C ARG A 100 3.14 -24.73 -3.40
N MET A 101 3.70 -23.61 -3.84
CA MET A 101 3.09 -22.29 -3.72
C MET A 101 2.17 -22.02 -4.90
#